data_AF-A0A834YC20-F1
#
_entry.id   AF-A0A834YC20-F1
#
_cell.length_a   1.000
_cell.length_b   1.000
_cell.length_c   1.000
_cell.angle_alpha   90.00
_cell.angle_beta   90.00
_cell.angle_gamma   90.00
#
_symmetry.space_group_name_H-M   'P 1'
#
loop_
_entity.id
_entity.type
_entity.pdbx_description
1 polymer ?
#
loop_
_entity_poly.entity_id
_entity_poly.type
_entity_poly.pdbx_seq_one_letter_code
_entity_poly.pdbx_strand_id
1 'polypeptide(L)'
;MQEKLPPTDSRLRPDQRCLENGEYEMGDSEKLRLEQRQRQSRKLQERGWKPKWFAKEKGSDTYRYVGGYWEAREQGNWDSCPDIFGHVPTDQMFD
;
A
#
# COMPACT_ATOMS: atom_id res chain seq x y z
N MET A 1 1.98 3.45 18.62
CA MET A 1 1.90 2.16 17.89
C MET A 1 1.96 2.34 16.36
N GLN A 2 1.36 3.40 15.79
CA GLN A 2 1.46 3.75 14.35
C GLN A 2 2.85 4.18 13.90
N GLU A 3 3.67 4.74 14.79
CA GLU A 3 5.01 5.29 14.49
C GLU A 3 6.01 4.28 13.91
N LYS A 4 5.72 2.97 13.97
CA LYS A 4 6.59 1.91 13.46
C LYS A 4 5.96 1.11 12.33
N LEU A 5 5.01 1.68 11.60
CA LEU A 5 4.30 0.97 10.53
C LEU A 5 4.73 1.52 9.17
N PRO A 6 4.91 0.67 8.16
CA PRO A 6 5.07 1.15 6.81
C PRO A 6 3.78 1.87 6.37
N PRO A 7 3.87 2.83 5.44
CA PRO A 7 2.70 3.51 4.86
C PRO A 7 1.76 2.56 4.11
N THR A 8 2.18 1.31 3.88
CA THR A 8 1.39 0.26 3.22
C THR A 8 0.61 -0.63 4.20
N ASP A 9 0.69 -0.39 5.52
CA ASP A 9 0.04 -1.24 6.53
C ASP A 9 -1.49 -1.07 6.53
N SER A 10 -2.24 -2.17 6.57
CA SER A 10 -3.71 -2.15 6.50
C SER A 10 -4.37 -1.33 7.60
N ARG A 11 -3.75 -1.13 8.76
CA ARG A 11 -4.32 -0.27 9.81
C ARG A 11 -4.36 1.19 9.42
N LEU A 12 -3.57 1.60 8.43
CA LEU A 12 -3.53 2.95 7.87
C LEU A 12 -4.55 3.14 6.74
N ARG A 13 -5.31 2.10 6.39
CA ARG A 13 -6.25 2.14 5.28
C ARG A 13 -7.46 3.02 5.62
N PRO A 14 -7.69 4.13 4.89
CA PRO A 14 -8.65 5.15 5.29
C PRO A 14 -10.11 4.70 5.20
N ASP A 15 -10.50 3.93 4.17
CA ASP A 15 -11.85 3.36 4.03
C ASP A 15 -12.20 2.47 5.23
N GLN A 16 -11.30 1.57 5.61
CA GLN A 16 -11.49 0.69 6.78
C GLN A 16 -11.64 1.49 8.08
N ARG A 17 -10.82 2.54 8.27
CA ARG A 17 -10.90 3.38 9.47
C ARG A 17 -12.21 4.18 9.56
N CYS A 18 -12.68 4.71 8.42
CA CYS A 18 -13.97 5.40 8.37
C CYS A 18 -15.11 4.45 8.79
N LEU A 19 -15.10 3.21 8.31
CA LEU A 19 -16.08 2.19 8.71
C LEU A 19 -15.97 1.84 10.21
N GLU A 20 -14.76 1.69 10.74
CA GLU A 20 -14.53 1.45 12.18
C GLU A 20 -15.07 2.60 13.06
N ASN A 21 -15.06 3.84 12.54
CA ASN A 21 -15.59 5.03 13.20
C ASN A 21 -17.10 5.29 12.94
N GLY A 22 -17.75 4.49 12.10
CA GLY A 22 -19.15 4.68 11.70
C GLY A 22 -19.37 5.78 10.65
N GLU A 23 -18.31 6.28 10.01
CA GLU A 23 -18.35 7.30 8.96
C GLU A 23 -18.57 6.63 7.58
N TYR A 24 -19.77 6.08 7.37
CA TYR A 24 -20.05 5.23 6.19
C TYR A 24 -19.88 5.96 4.84
N GLU A 25 -20.40 7.18 4.70
CA GLU A 25 -20.29 7.97 3.46
C GLU A 25 -18.83 8.26 3.10
N MET A 26 -18.02 8.62 4.10
CA MET A 26 -16.58 8.85 3.93
C MET A 26 -15.88 7.53 3.55
N GLY A 27 -16.23 6.43 4.20
CA GLY A 27 -15.69 5.10 3.90
C GLY A 27 -15.94 4.66 2.45
N ASP A 28 -17.15 4.88 1.93
CA ASP A 28 -17.49 4.56 0.54
C ASP A 28 -16.70 5.41 -0.46
N SER A 29 -16.53 6.70 -0.17
CA SER A 29 -15.75 7.61 -1.02
C SER A 29 -14.26 7.21 -1.08
N GLU A 30 -13.66 6.90 0.07
CA GLU A 30 -12.27 6.44 0.18
C GLU A 30 -12.07 5.08 -0.48
N LYS A 31 -13.04 4.17 -0.34
CA LYS A 31 -13.00 2.88 -1.03
C LYS A 31 -12.95 3.05 -2.54
N LEU A 32 -13.82 3.89 -3.11
CA LEU A 32 -13.83 4.16 -4.54
C LEU A 32 -12.48 4.73 -5.01
N ARG A 33 -11.93 5.68 -4.26
CA ARG A 33 -10.62 6.30 -4.55
C ARG A 33 -9.49 5.26 -4.55
N LEU A 34 -9.43 4.41 -3.53
CA LEU A 34 -8.41 3.35 -3.41
C LEU A 34 -8.54 2.30 -4.53
N GLU A 35 -9.76 1.90 -4.88
CA GLU A 35 -9.99 0.96 -5.99
C GLU A 35 -9.55 1.53 -7.34
N GLN A 36 -9.86 2.80 -7.63
CA GLN A 36 -9.42 3.48 -8.85
C GLN A 36 -7.89 3.54 -8.92
N ARG A 37 -7.23 3.92 -7.83
CA ARG A 37 -5.77 3.94 -7.74
C ARG A 37 -5.16 2.56 -7.93
N GLN A 38 -5.75 1.53 -7.32
CA GLN A 38 -5.26 0.16 -7.49
C GLN A 38 -5.43 -0.32 -8.94
N ARG A 39 -6.54 0.03 -9.62
CA ARG A 39 -6.73 -0.27 -11.05
C ARG A 39 -5.66 0.37 -11.92
N GLN A 40 -5.29 1.63 -11.64
CA GLN A 40 -4.17 2.30 -12.34
C GLN A 40 -2.84 1.60 -12.05
N SER A 41 -2.58 1.24 -10.79
CA SER A 41 -1.35 0.55 -10.39
C SER A 41 -1.22 -0.87 -10.97
N ARG A 42 -2.33 -1.58 -11.25
CA ARG A 42 -2.28 -2.90 -11.91
C ARG A 42 -1.65 -2.84 -13.30
N LYS A 43 -1.88 -1.75 -14.05
CA LYS A 43 -1.22 -1.51 -15.35
C LYS A 43 0.31 -1.39 -15.21
N LEU A 44 0.79 -0.90 -14.06
CA LEU A 44 2.22 -0.90 -13.73
C LEU A 44 2.71 -2.27 -13.24
N GLN A 45 1.85 -3.07 -12.60
CA GLN A 45 2.21 -4.43 -12.18
C GLN A 45 2.46 -5.37 -13.35
N GLU A 46 1.70 -5.21 -14.44
CA GLU A 46 1.93 -5.91 -15.71
C GLU A 46 3.33 -5.66 -16.31
N ARG A 47 4.03 -4.61 -15.86
CA ARG A 47 5.41 -4.28 -16.27
C ARG A 47 6.49 -4.91 -15.39
N GLY A 48 6.14 -5.88 -14.54
CA GLY A 48 7.10 -6.65 -13.74
C GLY A 48 7.26 -6.16 -12.30
N TRP A 49 6.20 -5.64 -11.69
CA TRP A 49 6.21 -5.33 -10.25
C TRP A 49 6.46 -6.60 -9.42
N LYS A 50 7.23 -6.45 -8.34
CA LYS A 50 7.53 -7.52 -7.41
C LYS A 50 7.24 -7.07 -5.98
N PRO A 51 6.70 -7.95 -5.12
CA PRO A 51 6.54 -7.64 -3.71
C PRO A 51 7.89 -7.38 -3.05
N LYS A 52 7.91 -6.44 -2.10
CA LYS A 52 9.15 -5.94 -1.49
C LYS A 52 9.78 -6.92 -0.50
N TRP A 53 8.95 -7.51 0.37
CA TRP A 53 9.40 -8.31 1.49
C TRP A 53 9.41 -9.82 1.22
N PHE A 54 8.93 -10.22 0.04
CA PHE A 54 8.79 -11.62 -0.35
C PHE A 54 9.23 -11.82 -1.79
N ALA A 55 9.76 -13.00 -2.11
CA ALA A 55 10.06 -13.42 -3.47
C ALA A 55 9.30 -14.71 -3.81
N LYS A 56 8.76 -14.78 -5.02
CA LYS A 56 8.15 -16.00 -5.55
C LYS A 56 9.24 -17.04 -5.80
N GLU A 57 9.05 -18.26 -5.30
CA GLU A 57 9.97 -19.36 -5.55
C GLU A 57 9.85 -19.87 -6.99
N LYS A 58 10.97 -20.19 -7.64
CA LYS A 58 10.96 -20.69 -9.02
C LYS A 58 10.29 -22.06 -9.06
N GLY A 59 9.31 -22.24 -9.94
CA GLY A 59 8.60 -23.51 -10.12
C GLY A 59 7.53 -23.79 -9.06
N SER A 60 7.18 -22.81 -8.22
CA SER A 60 6.14 -22.91 -7.20
C SER A 60 5.29 -21.64 -7.15
N ASP A 61 4.07 -21.75 -6.62
CA ASP A 61 3.22 -20.61 -6.28
C ASP A 61 3.44 -20.08 -4.85
N THR A 62 4.47 -20.60 -4.16
CA THR A 62 4.88 -20.15 -2.83
C THR A 62 5.72 -18.87 -2.89
N TYR A 63 5.60 -18.08 -1.82
CA TYR A 63 6.42 -16.89 -1.58
C TYR A 63 7.27 -17.09 -0.33
N ARG A 64 8.56 -16.76 -0.44
CA ARG A 64 9.52 -16.81 0.67
C ARG A 64 9.82 -15.41 1.16
N TYR A 65 9.83 -15.22 2.48
CA TYR A 65 10.30 -13.98 3.09
C TYR A 65 11.78 -13.75 2.76
N VAL A 66 12.13 -12.56 2.26
CA VAL A 66 13.51 -12.24 1.84
C VAL A 66 14.28 -11.36 2.83
N GLY A 67 13.67 -10.99 3.96
CA GLY A 67 14.28 -10.08 4.92
C GLY A 67 13.93 -8.61 4.68
N GLY A 68 14.43 -7.75 5.56
CA GLY A 68 14.38 -6.29 5.43
C GLY A 68 13.16 -5.62 6.08
N TYR A 69 12.05 -6.34 6.31
CA TYR A 69 10.87 -5.73 6.92
C TYR A 69 11.11 -5.40 8.41
N TRP A 70 11.64 -6.36 9.16
CA TRP A 70 11.85 -6.19 10.61
C TRP A 70 12.97 -5.21 10.91
N GLU A 71 14.01 -5.20 10.08
CA GLU A 71 15.14 -4.27 10.15
C GLU A 71 14.67 -2.84 9.84
N ALA A 72 13.89 -2.66 8.76
CA ALA A 72 13.25 -1.38 8.45
C ALA A 72 12.32 -0.91 9.57
N ARG A 73 11.56 -1.84 10.16
CA ARG A 73 10.66 -1.57 11.30
C ARG A 73 11.39 -1.11 12.54
N GLU A 74 12.51 -1.74 12.86
CA GLU A 74 13.33 -1.40 14.02
C GLU A 74 13.92 0.01 13.87
N GLN A 75 14.37 0.35 12.66
CA GLN A 75 14.92 1.66 12.33
C GLN A 75 13.85 2.74 12.07
N GLY A 76 12.58 2.34 11.89
CA GLY A 76 11.51 3.26 11.47
C GLY A 76 11.70 3.81 10.05
N ASN A 77 12.53 3.17 9.22
CA ASN A 77 12.85 3.64 7.88
C ASN A 77 11.91 3.01 6.85
N TRP A 78 11.04 3.83 6.27
CA TRP A 78 10.07 3.43 5.26
C TRP A 78 10.26 4.12 3.91
N ASP A 79 11.41 4.78 3.67
CA ASP A 79 11.66 5.59 2.46
C ASP A 79 11.47 4.81 1.16
N SER A 80 11.68 3.49 1.23
CA SER A 80 11.57 2.58 0.11
C SER A 80 10.19 1.91 0.00
N CYS A 81 9.24 2.28 0.86
CA CYS A 81 7.84 1.86 0.82
C CYS A 81 6.99 2.97 0.19
N PRO A 82 6.28 2.70 -0.91
CA PRO A 82 5.42 3.70 -1.52
C PRO A 82 4.23 4.00 -0.62
N ASP A 83 3.80 5.25 -0.58
CA ASP A 83 2.50 5.61 -0.01
C ASP A 83 1.39 5.21 -0.99
N ILE A 84 0.68 4.13 -0.66
CA ILE A 84 -0.41 3.58 -1.48
C ILE A 84 -1.79 4.10 -1.05
N PHE A 85 -1.89 4.81 0.08
CA PHE A 85 -3.14 5.34 0.61
C PHE A 85 -3.26 6.85 0.44
N GLY A 86 -2.17 7.59 0.31
CA GLY A 86 -2.18 9.05 0.21
C GLY A 86 -2.99 9.59 -0.97
N HIS A 87 -3.18 10.91 -0.95
CA HIS A 87 -3.74 11.64 -2.09
C HIS A 87 -2.61 11.91 -3.09
N VAL A 88 -2.82 11.59 -4.37
CA VAL A 88 -1.90 12.04 -5.43
C VAL A 88 -2.09 13.55 -5.54
N PRO A 89 -1.03 14.37 -5.47
CA PRO A 89 -1.15 15.81 -5.68
C PRO A 89 -1.78 16.07 -7.05
N THR A 90 -2.80 16.91 -7.08
CA THR A 90 -3.55 17.28 -8.29
C THR A 90 -2.66 17.93 -9.36
N ASP A 91 -1.45 18.35 -9.01
CA ASP A 91 -0.48 19.03 -9.87
C ASP A 91 0.21 18.14 -10.92
N GLN A 92 -0.03 16.82 -10.96
CA GLN A 92 0.46 15.94 -12.04
C GLN A 92 -0.59 15.59 -13.11
N MET A 93 -1.73 16.29 -13.13
CA MET A 93 -2.83 16.05 -14.08
C MET A 93 -2.89 17.06 -15.24
N PHE A 94 -1.90 17.95 -15.37
CA PHE A 94 -1.77 18.85 -16.52
C PHE A 94 -0.41 18.64 -17.19
N ASP A 95 -0.42 17.82 -18.24
CA ASP A 95 0.49 17.91 -19.39
C ASP A 95 -0.39 17.87 -20.65
#